data_AF-A0AAU3C085-F1
#
_entry.id   AF-A0AAU3C085-F1
#
_cell.length_a   1.000
_cell.length_b   1.000
_cell.length_c   1.000
_cell.angle_alpha   90.00
_cell.angle_beta   90.00
_cell.angle_gamma   90.00
#
_symmetry.space_group_name_H-M   'P 1'
#
loop_
_entity.id
_entity.type
_entity.pdbx_description
1 polymer ?
#
loop_
_entity_poly.entity_id
_entity_poly.type
_entity_poly.pdbx_seq_one_letter_code
_entity_poly.pdbx_strand_id
1 'polypeptide(L)'
;MSILSSRRGRTAVVAVAAGALALAGCSSNDSGNGKGKSKGKKEAAAQSAAVKMGTAADSTGPAEEVTGAKPGGTIQVYEEDDFSHLDPGQIYVSDAGLLSKLIFRGLTTYKEDDKGGLTVVGDLATDPGKLSDGGKTWTYTLKDGIKDETGHVIDSADIRHTFERLYDPLITDGPSFIQQWLSGTGTAYRKAYAGPFKGKHLPDTVLATPDDKTVVFHFKDAQPDLPQALAMAGYSVVPEKTDTKAKYDTKPVSVGPYKISEFKAGKSVKLVKNTNWDPKSDAMRHQYVDGFNIEINHDDEDQTKTILADRGDAKNAIMMTGQVATTQVQKVVSNPAAMKRTIQGYAPYVWQMNFNMDRIKDKKLRDAITYAMPSTAMYKTDGGAYGGEVANSLMSPTTPGYQKDYDPFDRSKKPNGDIEKAKKLVEEAGAKGKKIVYAYANTPVRQQQAVLVENALSKIGLDVQKKEIDAATWYEQVGKVQNGFDIYMTGWGQDWPSAATVFPPLYDGKQIQDGASNYAHINDDHVNSEIQRILQITDNAEATKAWTALNQYISEKINPAAPIYYTKTFQIAGTNVGGLRYSTVTSYTDPTRVFLKS
;
A
#
# COMPACT_ATOMS: atom_id res chain seq x y z
N MET A 1 17.89 20.79 -15.03
CA MET A 1 17.73 20.60 -16.48
C MET A 1 16.66 19.54 -16.67
N SER A 2 15.54 19.95 -17.27
CA SER A 2 14.34 19.17 -17.51
C SER A 2 14.59 18.04 -18.52
N ILE A 3 14.23 16.81 -18.18
CA ILE A 3 14.05 15.73 -19.16
C ILE A 3 12.63 15.19 -19.01
N LEU A 4 11.71 15.89 -19.68
CA LEU A 4 10.43 15.35 -20.14
C LEU A 4 10.74 14.36 -21.28
N SER A 5 10.40 13.08 -21.13
CA SER A 5 10.39 12.14 -22.27
C SER A 5 8.97 11.80 -22.68
N SER A 6 8.64 12.24 -23.88
CA SER A 6 7.40 12.06 -24.63
C SER A 6 7.02 10.58 -24.87
N ARG A 7 5.76 10.21 -24.63
CA ARG A 7 5.12 9.07 -25.31
C ARG A 7 4.10 9.62 -26.32
N ARG A 8 4.42 9.46 -27.61
CA ARG A 8 3.56 9.82 -28.75
C ARG A 8 2.42 8.82 -28.87
N GLY A 9 1.21 9.35 -29.06
CA GLY A 9 -0.02 8.59 -29.22
C GLY A 9 -0.12 7.78 -30.51
N ARG A 10 -1.07 6.85 -30.49
CA ARG A 10 -1.70 6.29 -31.69
C ARG A 10 -3.21 6.34 -31.53
N THR A 11 -3.82 6.86 -32.59
CA THR A 11 -5.21 7.23 -32.79
C THR A 11 -6.15 6.03 -32.83
N ALA A 12 -7.39 6.29 -32.40
CA ALA A 12 -8.54 5.41 -32.35
C ALA A 12 -9.01 4.88 -33.72
N VAL A 13 -9.68 3.72 -33.69
CA VAL A 13 -10.76 3.38 -34.63
C VAL A 13 -11.98 2.98 -33.80
N VAL A 14 -13.02 3.81 -33.89
CA VAL A 14 -14.34 3.67 -33.27
C VAL A 14 -15.19 2.78 -34.17
N ALA A 15 -15.83 1.75 -33.61
CA ALA A 15 -16.95 1.06 -34.25
C ALA A 15 -18.16 1.11 -33.31
N VAL A 16 -19.17 1.87 -33.73
CA VAL A 16 -20.48 2.02 -33.09
C VAL A 16 -21.34 0.81 -33.46
N ALA A 17 -21.89 0.13 -32.45
CA ALA A 17 -23.11 -0.68 -32.63
C ALA A 17 -24.00 -0.50 -31.40
N ALA A 18 -25.06 0.29 -31.58
CA ALA A 18 -26.13 0.51 -30.62
C ALA A 18 -27.23 -0.56 -30.78
N GLY A 19 -27.92 -0.86 -29.67
CA GLY A 19 -29.17 -1.64 -29.62
C GLY A 19 -29.01 -2.99 -28.90
N ALA A 20 -29.82 -3.40 -27.94
CA ALA A 20 -31.08 -2.87 -27.42
C ALA A 20 -31.27 -3.31 -25.96
N LEU A 21 -31.86 -2.42 -25.16
CA LEU A 21 -32.46 -2.71 -23.85
C LEU A 21 -33.72 -3.57 -24.06
N ALA A 22 -33.83 -4.68 -23.34
CA ALA A 22 -35.12 -5.30 -23.05
C ALA A 22 -35.08 -6.01 -21.68
N LEU A 23 -36.15 -5.76 -20.92
CA LEU A 23 -36.46 -6.18 -19.56
C LEU A 23 -36.57 -7.70 -19.37
N ALA A 24 -36.04 -8.20 -18.25
CA ALA A 24 -36.62 -9.26 -17.40
C ALA A 24 -35.77 -9.25 -16.11
N GLY A 25 -36.28 -8.93 -14.93
CA GLY A 25 -37.40 -9.60 -14.26
C GLY A 25 -36.82 -10.21 -12.98
N CYS A 26 -37.32 -9.81 -11.82
CA CYS A 26 -36.89 -10.31 -10.52
C CYS A 26 -36.86 -11.84 -10.47
N SER A 27 -35.72 -12.42 -10.11
CA SER A 27 -35.66 -13.75 -9.52
C SER A 27 -34.52 -13.78 -8.51
N SER A 28 -34.91 -13.84 -7.25
CA SER A 28 -34.06 -14.17 -6.12
C SER A 28 -33.45 -15.56 -6.34
N ASN A 29 -32.16 -15.60 -6.69
CA ASN A 29 -31.39 -16.83 -6.67
C ASN A 29 -30.42 -16.79 -5.49
N ASP A 30 -30.94 -17.19 -4.34
CA ASP A 30 -30.17 -17.56 -3.17
C ASP A 30 -29.63 -18.96 -3.41
N SER A 31 -28.41 -19.07 -3.95
CA SER A 31 -27.67 -20.34 -3.97
C SER A 31 -26.15 -20.10 -4.03
N GLY A 32 -25.52 -20.31 -2.87
CA GLY A 32 -24.27 -21.04 -2.79
C GLY A 32 -22.99 -20.39 -3.33
N ASN A 33 -22.52 -19.29 -2.72
CA ASN A 33 -21.08 -18.98 -2.75
C ASN A 33 -20.57 -18.35 -1.44
N GLY A 34 -20.79 -19.06 -0.33
CA GLY A 34 -20.42 -18.60 1.03
C GLY A 34 -18.94 -18.75 1.41
N LYS A 35 -18.10 -19.40 0.59
CA LYS A 35 -16.69 -19.65 0.93
C LYS A 35 -15.77 -18.43 0.69
N GLY A 36 -16.00 -17.64 -0.37
CA GLY A 36 -15.22 -16.41 -0.62
C GLY A 36 -15.53 -15.28 0.36
N LYS A 37 -16.81 -15.06 0.68
CA LYS A 37 -17.25 -14.01 1.63
C LYS A 37 -16.83 -14.25 3.08
N SER A 38 -16.63 -15.51 3.48
CA SER A 38 -16.23 -15.85 4.86
C SER A 38 -14.71 -15.77 5.07
N LYS A 39 -13.91 -15.99 4.02
CA LYS A 39 -12.44 -15.87 4.07
C LYS A 39 -11.98 -14.42 4.24
N GLY A 40 -12.45 -13.51 3.37
CA GLY A 40 -12.14 -12.08 3.47
C GLY A 40 -12.59 -11.42 4.79
N LYS A 41 -13.65 -11.91 5.43
CA LYS A 41 -14.10 -11.39 6.74
C LYS A 41 -13.14 -11.75 7.90
N LYS A 42 -12.51 -12.93 7.84
CA LYS A 42 -11.53 -13.36 8.86
C LYS A 42 -10.20 -12.65 8.65
N GLU A 43 -9.80 -12.45 7.40
CA GLU A 43 -8.60 -11.70 7.02
C GLU A 43 -8.70 -10.23 7.49
N ALA A 44 -9.81 -9.53 7.23
CA ALA A 44 -10.01 -8.16 7.73
C ALA A 44 -9.93 -8.03 9.26
N ALA A 45 -10.48 -8.99 10.00
CA ALA A 45 -10.45 -8.95 11.46
C ALA A 45 -9.03 -9.16 12.04
N ALA A 46 -8.18 -9.91 11.33
CA ALA A 46 -6.78 -10.08 11.72
C ALA A 46 -5.96 -8.82 11.40
N GLN A 47 -6.23 -8.19 10.24
CA GLN A 47 -5.52 -6.99 9.80
C GLN A 47 -5.88 -5.73 10.60
N SER A 48 -7.08 -5.67 11.20
CA SER A 48 -7.52 -4.52 11.99
C SER A 48 -7.05 -4.52 13.45
N ALA A 49 -6.27 -5.52 13.87
CA ALA A 49 -5.73 -5.59 15.22
C ALA A 49 -4.49 -4.70 15.39
N ALA A 50 -4.22 -4.24 16.62
CA ALA A 50 -2.97 -3.56 16.93
C ALA A 50 -1.78 -4.49 16.62
N VAL A 51 -0.77 -3.94 15.92
CA VAL A 51 0.43 -4.68 15.55
C VAL A 51 1.21 -5.05 16.81
N LYS A 52 1.58 -6.33 16.91
CA LYS A 52 2.37 -6.85 18.03
C LYS A 52 3.86 -6.62 17.79
N MET A 53 4.58 -6.34 18.86
CA MET A 53 6.04 -6.36 18.89
C MET A 53 6.49 -7.75 19.33
N GLY A 54 7.30 -8.40 18.50
CA GLY A 54 7.86 -9.71 18.77
C GLY A 54 9.02 -9.67 19.75
N THR A 55 9.43 -10.86 20.18
CA THR A 55 10.58 -11.08 21.06
C THR A 55 11.83 -11.48 20.25
N ALA A 56 12.96 -11.63 20.93
CA ALA A 56 14.16 -12.20 20.31
C ALA A 56 13.94 -13.64 19.81
N ALA A 57 13.09 -14.42 20.50
CA ALA A 57 12.74 -15.76 20.06
C ALA A 57 11.94 -15.74 18.74
N ASP A 58 10.99 -14.81 18.60
CA ASP A 58 10.21 -14.65 17.36
C ASP A 58 11.07 -14.18 16.17
N SER A 59 12.24 -13.60 16.47
CA SER A 59 13.19 -13.05 15.50
C SER A 59 14.27 -14.06 15.08
N THR A 60 14.28 -15.28 15.65
CA THR A 60 15.31 -16.29 15.41
C THR A 60 14.86 -17.31 14.37
N GLY A 61 15.65 -17.51 13.31
CA GLY A 61 15.35 -18.48 12.25
C GLY A 61 15.72 -19.93 12.60
N PRO A 62 15.41 -20.89 11.70
CA PRO A 62 14.78 -20.68 10.40
C PRO A 62 13.28 -20.36 10.49
N ALA A 63 12.74 -19.80 9.40
CA ALA A 63 11.31 -19.64 9.21
C ALA A 63 10.56 -20.98 9.34
N GLU A 64 9.29 -20.91 9.75
CA GLU A 64 8.44 -22.10 9.91
C GLU A 64 8.18 -22.78 8.57
N GLU A 65 8.56 -24.06 8.48
CA GLU A 65 8.46 -24.83 7.24
C GLU A 65 7.03 -24.86 6.66
N VAL A 66 6.93 -24.55 5.36
CA VAL A 66 5.67 -24.59 4.63
C VAL A 66 5.34 -26.03 4.26
N THR A 67 4.14 -26.48 4.64
CA THR A 67 3.71 -27.86 4.37
C THR A 67 3.75 -28.19 2.88
N GLY A 68 4.45 -29.28 2.55
CA GLY A 68 4.58 -29.77 1.18
C GLY A 68 5.68 -29.08 0.37
N ALA A 69 6.41 -28.13 0.96
CA ALA A 69 7.52 -27.46 0.30
C ALA A 69 8.61 -28.45 -0.12
N LYS A 70 9.14 -28.24 -1.32
CA LYS A 70 10.27 -28.99 -1.87
C LYS A 70 11.25 -28.00 -2.48
N PRO A 71 12.57 -28.24 -2.34
CA PRO A 71 13.55 -27.42 -3.01
C PRO A 71 13.55 -27.68 -4.52
N GLY A 72 13.80 -26.63 -5.29
CA GLY A 72 14.12 -26.74 -6.72
C GLY A 72 13.16 -26.02 -7.66
N GLY A 73 13.64 -25.85 -8.90
CA GLY A 73 12.90 -25.26 -10.02
C GLY A 73 12.81 -23.74 -9.97
N THR A 74 12.13 -23.14 -10.95
CA THR A 74 12.09 -21.69 -11.15
C THR A 74 10.66 -21.20 -11.22
N ILE A 75 10.34 -20.18 -10.42
CA ILE A 75 9.07 -19.47 -10.49
C ILE A 75 9.11 -18.51 -11.67
N GLN A 76 8.01 -18.46 -12.42
CA GLN A 76 7.81 -17.46 -13.45
C GLN A 76 6.97 -16.31 -12.89
N VAL A 77 7.30 -15.09 -13.30
CA VAL A 77 6.56 -13.89 -12.93
C VAL A 77 6.40 -13.06 -14.19
N TYR A 78 5.19 -12.58 -14.42
CA TYR A 78 4.87 -11.67 -15.51
C TYR A 78 4.46 -10.34 -14.88
N GLU A 79 5.16 -9.27 -15.20
CA GLU A 79 4.92 -7.92 -14.66
C GLU A 79 4.56 -6.96 -15.79
N GLU A 80 3.69 -5.99 -15.49
CA GLU A 80 3.23 -5.00 -16.47
C GLU A 80 4.36 -4.03 -16.82
N ASP A 81 4.97 -3.45 -15.80
CA ASP A 81 5.99 -2.41 -15.92
C ASP A 81 7.36 -2.88 -15.41
N ASP A 82 8.42 -2.21 -15.87
CA ASP A 82 9.77 -2.43 -15.33
C ASP A 82 9.91 -1.75 -13.96
N PHE A 83 10.87 -2.21 -13.16
CA PHE A 83 11.14 -1.62 -11.85
C PHE A 83 11.71 -0.21 -12.02
N SER A 84 11.05 0.78 -11.40
CA SER A 84 11.52 2.18 -11.45
C SER A 84 12.90 2.33 -10.81
N HIS A 85 13.15 1.60 -9.72
CA HIS A 85 14.40 1.58 -8.97
C HIS A 85 14.68 0.17 -8.43
N LEU A 86 15.96 -0.21 -8.36
CA LEU A 86 16.43 -1.41 -7.67
C LEU A 86 17.29 -1.06 -6.43
N ASP A 87 17.74 0.19 -6.27
CA ASP A 87 18.34 0.66 -5.02
C ASP A 87 17.25 0.71 -3.95
N PRO A 88 17.38 -0.02 -2.83
CA PRO A 88 16.35 -0.04 -1.80
C PRO A 88 16.01 1.36 -1.30
N GLY A 89 16.97 2.28 -1.20
CA GLY A 89 16.73 3.65 -0.75
C GLY A 89 15.77 4.46 -1.62
N GLN A 90 15.48 4.00 -2.85
CA GLN A 90 14.57 4.64 -3.80
C GLN A 90 13.27 3.84 -4.02
N ILE A 91 13.09 2.69 -3.35
CA ILE A 91 11.89 1.86 -3.50
C ILE A 91 10.77 2.42 -2.63
N TYR A 92 9.66 2.83 -3.27
CA TYR A 92 8.40 3.21 -2.61
C TYR A 92 7.22 2.31 -3.02
N VAL A 93 7.18 1.90 -4.28
CA VAL A 93 6.04 1.19 -4.90
C VAL A 93 6.12 -0.34 -4.74
N SER A 94 4.95 -0.99 -4.84
CA SER A 94 4.75 -2.40 -4.43
C SER A 94 5.50 -3.44 -5.27
N ASP A 95 5.70 -3.19 -6.56
CA ASP A 95 6.46 -4.03 -7.49
C ASP A 95 7.89 -4.25 -6.99
N ALA A 96 8.65 -3.17 -6.87
CA ALA A 96 10.01 -3.20 -6.36
C ALA A 96 10.03 -3.61 -4.86
N GLY A 97 8.98 -3.28 -4.09
CA GLY A 97 8.82 -3.73 -2.71
C GLY A 97 8.71 -5.26 -2.55
N LEU A 98 8.00 -5.95 -3.45
CA LEU A 98 7.90 -7.41 -3.45
C LEU A 98 9.21 -8.07 -3.91
N LEU A 99 9.88 -7.48 -4.90
CA LEU A 99 11.23 -7.90 -5.29
C LEU A 99 12.21 -7.75 -4.12
N SER A 100 12.16 -6.61 -3.42
CA SER A 100 12.97 -6.31 -2.23
C SER A 100 12.82 -7.38 -1.15
N LYS A 101 11.62 -7.96 -0.96
CA LYS A 101 11.43 -9.05 0.02
C LYS A 101 12.25 -10.30 -0.29
N LEU A 102 12.61 -10.54 -1.56
CA LEU A 102 13.42 -11.69 -1.99
C LEU A 102 14.92 -11.42 -1.91
N ILE A 103 15.35 -10.15 -2.03
CA ILE A 103 16.77 -9.79 -2.20
C ILE A 103 17.36 -8.96 -1.05
N PHE A 104 16.55 -8.28 -0.26
CA PHE A 104 17.03 -7.40 0.80
C PHE A 104 16.48 -7.75 2.18
N ARG A 105 17.23 -7.31 3.20
CA ARG A 105 16.91 -7.40 4.63
C ARG A 105 17.13 -6.03 5.27
N GLY A 106 16.35 -5.72 6.31
CA GLY A 106 16.43 -4.46 7.06
C GLY A 106 16.66 -4.70 8.55
N LEU A 107 16.60 -3.68 9.40
CA LEU A 107 16.68 -3.89 10.85
C LEU A 107 15.51 -4.74 11.37
N THR A 108 14.30 -4.44 10.90
CA THR A 108 13.05 -5.12 11.30
C THR A 108 12.31 -5.61 10.06
N THR A 109 11.34 -6.51 10.28
CA THR A 109 10.40 -6.97 9.26
C THR A 109 9.10 -7.45 9.92
N TYR A 110 8.14 -7.90 9.12
CA TYR A 110 6.90 -8.52 9.61
C TYR A 110 6.96 -10.04 9.51
N LYS A 111 6.70 -10.71 10.65
CA LYS A 111 6.25 -12.10 10.68
C LYS A 111 4.74 -12.13 10.52
N GLU A 112 4.28 -12.85 9.51
CA GLU A 112 2.85 -13.07 9.26
C GLU A 112 2.53 -14.56 9.44
N ASP A 113 1.49 -14.87 10.20
CA ASP A 113 0.99 -16.25 10.33
C ASP A 113 -0.05 -16.60 9.23
N ASP A 114 -0.42 -17.87 9.11
CA ASP A 114 -1.42 -18.32 8.12
C ASP A 114 -2.85 -17.80 8.39
N LYS A 115 -3.07 -17.14 9.53
CA LYS A 115 -4.35 -16.51 9.90
C LYS A 115 -4.33 -14.99 9.63
N GLY A 116 -3.23 -14.44 9.11
CA GLY A 116 -3.05 -13.00 8.85
C GLY A 116 -2.65 -12.19 10.09
N GLY A 117 -2.21 -12.84 11.16
CA GLY A 117 -1.67 -12.18 12.34
C GLY A 117 -0.28 -11.61 12.05
N LEU A 118 -0.10 -10.30 12.31
CA LEU A 118 1.16 -9.59 12.09
C LEU A 118 1.91 -9.32 13.39
N THR A 119 3.21 -9.61 13.37
CA THR A 119 4.15 -9.29 14.45
C THR A 119 5.39 -8.65 13.83
N VAL A 120 5.79 -7.47 14.31
CA VAL A 120 7.10 -6.89 13.96
C VAL A 120 8.17 -7.69 14.69
N VAL A 121 9.21 -8.09 13.98
CA VAL A 121 10.32 -8.92 14.48
C VAL A 121 11.64 -8.33 14.00
N GLY A 122 12.74 -8.68 14.67
CA GLY A 122 14.08 -8.35 14.23
C GLY A 122 14.44 -9.15 12.97
N ASP A 123 14.84 -8.44 11.90
CA ASP A 123 15.34 -9.06 10.67
C ASP A 123 16.87 -9.17 10.74
N LEU A 124 17.61 -8.08 10.54
CA LEU A 124 19.04 -8.01 10.87
C LEU A 124 19.28 -7.77 12.37
N ALA A 125 18.32 -7.15 13.05
CA ALA A 125 18.36 -6.98 14.50
C ALA A 125 17.93 -8.27 15.23
N THR A 126 18.34 -8.42 16.49
CA THR A 126 17.97 -9.55 17.35
C THR A 126 16.52 -9.51 17.79
N ASP A 127 15.90 -8.34 17.78
CA ASP A 127 14.50 -8.07 18.14
C ASP A 127 14.01 -6.78 17.44
N PRO A 128 12.75 -6.37 17.60
CA PRO A 128 12.19 -5.14 17.01
C PRO A 128 12.79 -3.81 17.51
N GLY A 129 13.76 -3.83 18.41
CA GLY A 129 14.37 -2.66 19.01
C GLY A 129 13.87 -2.40 20.44
N LYS A 130 14.73 -1.73 21.22
CA LYS A 130 14.44 -1.30 22.58
C LYS A 130 14.14 0.19 22.61
N LEU A 131 12.92 0.53 23.03
CA LEU A 131 12.49 1.92 23.22
C LEU A 131 12.91 2.47 24.59
N SER A 132 13.32 3.74 24.60
CA SER A 132 13.64 4.50 25.81
C SER A 132 13.38 6.00 25.61
N ASP A 133 13.62 6.79 26.66
CA ASP A 133 13.49 8.26 26.64
C ASP A 133 12.11 8.74 26.14
N GLY A 134 11.05 8.12 26.66
CA GLY A 134 9.67 8.48 26.34
C GLY A 134 9.30 8.34 24.85
N GLY A 135 9.95 7.44 24.12
CA GLY A 135 9.68 7.26 22.69
C GLY A 135 10.75 7.84 21.76
N LYS A 136 11.73 8.57 22.31
CA LYS A 136 12.69 9.38 21.54
C LYS A 136 13.99 8.67 21.21
N THR A 137 14.30 7.57 21.91
CA THR A 137 15.52 6.81 21.65
C THR A 137 15.20 5.35 21.40
N TRP A 138 15.70 4.82 20.28
CA TRP A 138 15.59 3.40 19.92
C TRP A 138 16.99 2.78 19.76
N THR A 139 17.22 1.65 20.44
CA THR A 139 18.45 0.88 20.34
C THR A 139 18.19 -0.47 19.68
N TYR A 140 19.01 -0.81 18.70
CA TYR A 140 18.98 -2.10 18.00
C TYR A 140 20.31 -2.81 18.19
N THR A 141 20.24 -4.11 18.47
CA THR A 141 21.39 -5.01 18.49
C THR A 141 21.34 -5.90 17.26
N LEU A 142 22.43 -5.99 16.51
CA LEU A 142 22.53 -6.78 15.29
C LEU A 142 22.82 -8.24 15.59
N LYS A 143 22.28 -9.13 14.75
CA LYS A 143 22.65 -10.55 14.73
C LYS A 143 24.10 -10.75 14.28
N ASP A 144 24.66 -11.89 14.67
CA ASP A 144 26.02 -12.27 14.30
C ASP A 144 26.11 -12.89 12.91
N GLY A 145 27.22 -12.61 12.23
CA GLY A 145 27.64 -13.35 11.04
C GLY A 145 26.74 -13.24 9.80
N ILE A 146 25.76 -12.34 9.77
CA ILE A 146 24.94 -12.11 8.57
C ILE A 146 25.82 -11.51 7.48
N LYS A 147 25.71 -12.05 6.26
CA LYS A 147 26.54 -11.66 5.12
C LYS A 147 25.72 -11.17 3.95
N ASP A 148 26.31 -10.29 3.16
CA ASP A 148 25.84 -9.99 1.82
C ASP A 148 26.24 -11.08 0.80
N GLU A 149 25.78 -10.94 -0.44
CA GLU A 149 26.05 -11.89 -1.53
C GLU A 149 27.54 -11.98 -1.92
N THR A 150 28.37 -11.03 -1.48
CA THR A 150 29.83 -11.00 -1.70
C THR A 150 30.60 -11.68 -0.56
N GLY A 151 29.92 -11.92 0.58
CA GLY A 151 30.48 -12.52 1.78
C GLY A 151 30.95 -11.51 2.83
N HIS A 152 30.73 -10.20 2.58
CA HIS A 152 30.95 -9.14 3.56
C HIS A 152 29.98 -9.31 4.73
N VAL A 153 30.48 -9.21 5.95
CA VAL A 153 29.67 -9.36 7.17
C VAL A 153 29.05 -8.00 7.49
N ILE A 154 27.73 -7.98 7.65
CA ILE A 154 26.98 -6.76 7.98
C ILE A 154 27.24 -6.36 9.43
N ASP A 155 27.59 -5.09 9.62
CA ASP A 155 27.81 -4.46 10.92
C ASP A 155 26.99 -3.16 11.09
N SER A 156 27.15 -2.49 12.23
CA SER A 156 26.44 -1.25 12.53
C SER A 156 26.83 -0.08 11.62
N ALA A 157 28.07 -0.06 11.09
CA ALA A 157 28.53 0.98 10.17
C ALA A 157 27.78 0.90 8.83
N ASP A 158 27.51 -0.32 8.33
CA ASP A 158 26.66 -0.52 7.15
C ASP A 158 25.23 0.01 7.38
N ILE A 159 24.67 -0.19 8.58
CA ILE A 159 23.35 0.35 8.92
C ILE A 159 23.40 1.88 8.96
N ARG A 160 24.43 2.47 9.58
CA ARG A 160 24.60 3.92 9.60
C ARG A 160 24.69 4.49 8.19
N HIS A 161 25.54 3.91 7.36
CA HIS A 161 25.69 4.28 5.95
C HIS A 161 24.33 4.22 5.24
N THR A 162 23.57 3.14 5.43
CA THR A 162 22.23 2.97 4.85
C THR A 162 21.33 4.19 5.08
N PHE A 163 21.19 4.64 6.33
CA PHE A 163 20.34 5.80 6.65
C PHE A 163 20.96 7.14 6.23
N GLU A 164 22.27 7.26 6.30
CA GLU A 164 22.99 8.46 5.89
C GLU A 164 22.89 8.71 4.38
N ARG A 165 22.96 7.66 3.55
CA ARG A 165 22.77 7.75 2.09
C ARG A 165 21.46 8.40 1.70
N LEU A 166 20.41 8.21 2.50
CA LEU A 166 19.08 8.74 2.20
C LEU A 166 18.96 10.27 2.29
N TYR A 167 20.00 10.94 2.79
CA TYR A 167 20.12 12.40 2.74
C TYR A 167 20.72 12.88 1.42
N ASP A 168 21.45 12.03 0.71
CA ASP A 168 22.17 12.40 -0.50
C ASP A 168 21.20 12.80 -1.64
N PRO A 169 21.52 13.84 -2.42
CA PRO A 169 20.72 14.22 -3.58
C PRO A 169 20.58 13.16 -4.68
N LEU A 170 21.41 12.10 -4.68
CA LEU A 170 21.25 10.98 -5.62
C LEU A 170 19.94 10.21 -5.35
N ILE A 171 19.49 10.16 -4.09
CA ILE A 171 18.25 9.50 -3.71
C ILE A 171 17.11 10.48 -4.00
N THR A 172 16.45 10.29 -5.14
CA THR A 172 15.38 11.19 -5.61
C THR A 172 13.98 10.71 -5.29
N ASP A 173 13.83 9.43 -4.93
CA ASP A 173 12.57 8.77 -4.60
C ASP A 173 12.74 7.96 -3.29
N GLY A 174 11.72 7.21 -2.88
CA GLY A 174 11.72 6.38 -1.68
C GLY A 174 11.21 7.10 -0.42
N PRO A 175 10.99 6.37 0.67
CA PRO A 175 10.40 6.93 1.87
C PRO A 175 11.36 7.88 2.58
N SER A 176 10.80 8.97 3.13
CA SER A 176 11.55 10.01 3.83
C SER A 176 11.19 10.16 5.31
N PHE A 177 10.37 9.26 5.86
CA PHE A 177 9.87 9.33 7.23
C PHE A 177 10.99 9.40 8.27
N ILE A 178 11.93 8.45 8.27
CA ILE A 178 12.99 8.36 9.27
C ILE A 178 13.94 9.58 9.20
N GLN A 179 14.30 10.02 8.00
CA GLN A 179 15.14 11.19 7.78
C GLN A 179 14.45 12.45 8.31
N GLN A 180 13.13 12.57 8.08
CA GLN A 180 12.33 13.66 8.60
C GLN A 180 12.23 13.64 10.13
N TRP A 181 12.05 12.48 10.73
CA TRP A 181 12.00 12.31 12.20
C TRP A 181 13.33 12.64 12.88
N LEU A 182 14.45 12.28 12.26
CA LEU A 182 15.79 12.55 12.76
C LEU A 182 16.17 14.04 12.61
N SER A 183 15.91 14.61 11.43
CA SER A 183 16.59 15.84 11.01
C SER A 183 15.68 17.00 10.60
N GLY A 184 14.37 16.79 10.46
CA GLY A 184 13.38 17.83 10.19
C GLY A 184 12.44 17.53 9.02
N THR A 185 11.23 18.07 9.10
CA THR A 185 10.11 17.74 8.20
C THR A 185 10.27 18.22 6.75
N GLY A 186 9.51 17.61 5.84
CA GLY A 186 9.52 17.94 4.42
C GLY A 186 10.90 17.76 3.81
N THR A 187 11.40 18.77 3.09
CA THR A 187 12.75 18.75 2.50
C THR A 187 13.84 19.28 3.43
N ALA A 188 13.50 19.69 4.67
CA ALA A 188 14.45 20.31 5.59
C ALA A 188 15.57 19.33 6.04
N TYR A 189 15.28 18.03 6.15
CA TYR A 189 16.29 17.03 6.50
C TYR A 189 17.51 17.06 5.56
N ARG A 190 17.31 17.35 4.26
CA ARG A 190 18.40 17.42 3.26
C ARG A 190 19.38 18.58 3.51
N LYS A 191 18.99 19.58 4.30
CA LYS A 191 19.89 20.66 4.71
C LYS A 191 20.70 20.30 5.95
N ALA A 192 20.22 19.35 6.76
CA ALA A 192 20.90 18.92 7.97
C ALA A 192 22.18 18.12 7.65
N TYR A 193 22.18 17.40 6.53
CA TYR A 193 23.29 16.55 6.12
C TYR A 193 23.29 16.32 4.61
N ALA A 194 24.49 16.26 4.01
CA ALA A 194 24.67 16.19 2.56
C ALA A 194 24.82 14.76 2.01
N GLY A 195 24.77 13.74 2.87
CA GLY A 195 25.06 12.34 2.53
C GLY A 195 26.50 11.91 2.86
N PRO A 196 26.77 10.58 2.88
CA PRO A 196 28.00 9.98 3.40
C PRO A 196 29.17 10.04 2.44
N PHE A 197 28.94 10.31 1.14
CA PHE A 197 29.99 10.20 0.11
C PHE A 197 31.09 11.27 0.19
N LYS A 198 31.02 12.18 1.16
CA LYS A 198 32.06 13.18 1.46
C LYS A 198 32.83 12.87 2.75
N GLY A 199 32.68 11.68 3.32
CA GLY A 199 33.44 11.22 4.49
C GLY A 199 33.08 11.92 5.80
N LYS A 200 31.86 12.48 5.89
CA LYS A 200 31.27 12.95 7.14
C LYS A 200 30.21 11.95 7.57
N HIS A 201 29.80 12.04 8.82
CA HIS A 201 28.66 11.31 9.37
C HIS A 201 27.67 12.29 10.00
N LEU A 202 26.42 11.86 10.18
CA LEU A 202 25.51 12.50 11.13
C LEU A 202 26.17 12.50 12.52
N PRO A 203 25.86 13.45 13.41
CA PRO A 203 26.35 13.38 14.78
C PRO A 203 25.74 12.18 15.52
N ASP A 204 26.48 11.58 16.45
CA ASP A 204 25.99 10.46 17.26
C ASP A 204 24.77 10.82 18.11
N THR A 205 24.54 12.11 18.37
CA THR A 205 23.29 12.60 19.00
C THR A 205 22.05 12.48 18.12
N VAL A 206 22.19 12.01 16.87
CA VAL A 206 21.11 11.76 15.91
C VAL A 206 21.08 10.28 15.53
N LEU A 207 22.23 9.73 15.14
CA LEU A 207 22.39 8.32 14.78
C LEU A 207 23.77 7.85 15.23
N ALA A 208 23.82 6.97 16.23
CA ALA A 208 25.05 6.45 16.79
C ALA A 208 25.25 4.96 16.48
N THR A 209 26.52 4.57 16.41
CA THR A 209 26.99 3.19 16.26
C THR A 209 28.15 2.96 17.23
N PRO A 210 27.88 2.79 18.54
CA PRO A 210 28.92 2.80 19.57
C PRO A 210 29.88 1.59 19.48
N ASP A 211 29.46 0.53 18.80
CA ASP A 211 30.24 -0.67 18.48
C ASP A 211 29.68 -1.31 17.19
N ASP A 212 30.32 -2.37 16.71
CA ASP A 212 29.99 -3.06 15.44
C ASP A 212 28.59 -3.71 15.41
N LYS A 213 27.89 -3.79 16.55
CA LYS A 213 26.61 -4.50 16.68
C LYS A 213 25.48 -3.63 17.19
N THR A 214 25.74 -2.40 17.59
CA THR A 214 24.74 -1.53 18.20
C THR A 214 24.43 -0.35 17.28
N VAL A 215 23.15 -0.08 17.05
CA VAL A 215 22.66 1.10 16.35
C VAL A 215 21.68 1.84 17.24
N VAL A 216 21.85 3.16 17.40
CA VAL A 216 20.98 3.99 18.25
C VAL A 216 20.44 5.16 17.45
N PHE A 217 19.11 5.24 17.34
CA PHE A 217 18.42 6.38 16.76
C PHE A 217 17.96 7.33 17.86
N HIS A 218 18.21 8.63 17.66
CA HIS A 218 17.78 9.68 18.56
C HIS A 218 16.87 10.67 17.82
N PHE A 219 15.61 10.74 18.25
CA PHE A 219 14.57 11.57 17.66
C PHE A 219 14.25 12.78 18.54
N LYS A 220 13.74 13.85 17.93
CA LYS A 220 13.30 15.06 18.66
C LYS A 220 11.99 14.83 19.42
N ASP A 221 11.10 14.07 18.80
CA ASP A 221 9.78 13.70 19.30
C ASP A 221 9.64 12.17 19.36
N ALA A 222 8.68 11.67 20.12
CA ALA A 222 8.47 10.23 20.21
C ALA A 222 8.16 9.63 18.83
N GLN A 223 8.79 8.49 18.51
CA GLN A 223 8.58 7.74 17.28
C GLN A 223 8.22 6.29 17.60
N PRO A 224 6.98 6.03 18.07
CA PRO A 224 6.57 4.68 18.49
C PRO A 224 6.50 3.68 17.33
N ASP A 225 6.28 4.17 16.12
CA ASP A 225 6.13 3.37 14.90
C ASP A 225 7.47 3.08 14.18
N LEU A 226 8.62 3.47 14.74
CA LEU A 226 9.92 3.24 14.08
C LEU A 226 10.12 1.78 13.64
N PRO A 227 9.82 0.75 14.45
CA PRO A 227 10.00 -0.65 14.05
C PRO A 227 9.13 -1.04 12.86
N GLN A 228 7.92 -0.48 12.74
CA GLN A 228 7.05 -0.67 11.58
C GLN A 228 7.61 0.03 10.33
N ALA A 229 8.04 1.30 10.47
CA ALA A 229 8.61 2.07 9.37
C ALA A 229 9.87 1.40 8.82
N LEU A 230 10.77 0.91 9.69
CA LEU A 230 12.00 0.21 9.33
C LEU A 230 11.77 -1.08 8.51
N ALA A 231 10.55 -1.63 8.51
CA ALA A 231 10.20 -2.80 7.71
C ALA A 231 9.88 -2.46 6.24
N MET A 232 9.81 -1.17 5.87
CA MET A 232 9.64 -0.76 4.48
C MET A 232 10.90 -1.09 3.65
N ALA A 233 10.70 -1.46 2.38
CA ALA A 233 11.80 -1.78 1.45
C ALA A 233 12.84 -0.66 1.35
N GLY A 234 12.37 0.60 1.38
CA GLY A 234 13.12 1.85 1.47
C GLY A 234 14.26 1.91 2.48
N TYR A 235 14.17 1.12 3.55
CA TYR A 235 15.09 1.13 4.68
C TYR A 235 15.87 -0.19 4.81
N SER A 236 15.89 -1.00 3.76
CA SER A 236 16.73 -2.18 3.70
C SER A 236 18.21 -1.81 3.62
N VAL A 237 19.08 -2.65 4.18
CA VAL A 237 20.52 -2.36 4.31
C VAL A 237 21.19 -2.21 2.94
N VAL A 238 22.06 -1.21 2.84
CA VAL A 238 23.04 -1.05 1.76
C VAL A 238 24.43 -1.04 2.38
N PRO A 239 25.24 -2.10 2.19
CA PRO A 239 26.58 -2.16 2.76
C PRO A 239 27.48 -1.06 2.15
N GLU A 240 28.24 -0.37 3.00
CA GLU A 240 29.08 0.77 2.57
C GLU A 240 30.10 0.34 1.52
N LYS A 241 30.72 -0.81 1.76
CA LYS A 241 31.80 -1.35 0.92
C LYS A 241 31.36 -1.65 -0.52
N THR A 242 30.07 -1.94 -0.73
CA THR A 242 29.52 -2.34 -2.03
C THR A 242 28.61 -1.29 -2.65
N ASP A 243 28.44 -0.14 -1.99
CA ASP A 243 27.66 0.97 -2.51
C ASP A 243 28.36 1.64 -3.70
N THR A 244 27.83 1.39 -4.90
CA THR A 244 28.34 1.97 -6.15
C THR A 244 27.65 3.29 -6.52
N LYS A 245 27.02 3.96 -5.55
CA LYS A 245 26.29 5.23 -5.70
C LYS A 245 25.17 5.08 -6.74
N ALA A 246 25.08 5.98 -7.71
CA ALA A 246 24.08 5.91 -8.78
C ALA A 246 24.05 4.58 -9.56
N LYS A 247 25.17 3.83 -9.64
CA LYS A 247 25.19 2.52 -10.31
C LYS A 247 24.52 1.41 -9.50
N TYR A 248 24.34 1.62 -8.19
CA TYR A 248 23.73 0.66 -7.28
C TYR A 248 22.27 0.38 -7.68
N ASP A 249 21.58 1.37 -8.24
CA ASP A 249 20.20 1.26 -8.74
C ASP A 249 19.99 0.28 -9.90
N THR A 250 21.07 -0.21 -10.51
CA THR A 250 21.00 -1.23 -11.57
C THR A 250 21.62 -2.56 -11.18
N LYS A 251 22.37 -2.57 -10.07
CA LYS A 251 23.09 -3.75 -9.58
C LYS A 251 23.28 -3.65 -8.06
N PRO A 252 22.17 -3.68 -7.30
CA PRO A 252 22.26 -3.67 -5.85
C PRO A 252 22.78 -5.01 -5.34
N VAL A 253 23.36 -5.01 -4.14
CA VAL A 253 23.90 -6.21 -3.48
C VAL A 253 22.84 -6.82 -2.56
N SER A 254 22.62 -8.13 -2.71
CA SER A 254 21.65 -8.85 -1.88
C SER A 254 22.19 -9.19 -0.50
N VAL A 255 21.32 -9.08 0.50
CA VAL A 255 21.48 -9.67 1.86
C VAL A 255 20.38 -10.72 2.13
N GLY A 256 19.40 -10.80 1.23
CA GLY A 256 18.27 -11.73 1.30
C GLY A 256 18.56 -13.11 0.69
N PRO A 257 17.55 -14.00 0.64
CA PRO A 257 17.68 -15.37 0.15
C PRO A 257 18.00 -15.47 -1.35
N TYR A 258 17.70 -14.46 -2.16
CA TYR A 258 17.97 -14.47 -3.60
C TYR A 258 18.82 -13.28 -4.01
N LYS A 259 19.53 -13.39 -5.14
CA LYS A 259 20.32 -12.31 -5.73
C LYS A 259 20.04 -12.17 -7.22
N ILE A 260 20.24 -10.96 -7.73
CA ILE A 260 20.07 -10.66 -9.16
C ILE A 260 21.24 -11.27 -9.93
N SER A 261 20.93 -12.20 -10.82
CA SER A 261 21.91 -12.80 -11.75
C SER A 261 21.95 -12.09 -13.10
N GLU A 262 20.81 -11.55 -13.55
CA GLU A 262 20.68 -10.82 -14.81
C GLU A 262 19.57 -9.77 -14.66
N PHE A 263 19.86 -8.54 -15.07
CA PHE A 263 18.88 -7.47 -15.25
C PHE A 263 18.97 -6.94 -16.69
N LYS A 264 17.84 -6.99 -17.40
CA LYS A 264 17.67 -6.41 -18.74
C LYS A 264 16.53 -5.43 -18.68
N ALA A 265 16.86 -4.14 -18.61
CA ALA A 265 15.90 -3.05 -18.54
C ALA A 265 14.81 -3.16 -19.62
N GLY A 266 13.56 -2.99 -19.20
CA GLY A 266 12.33 -3.10 -19.98
C GLY A 266 12.02 -4.49 -20.48
N LYS A 267 12.71 -5.54 -19.99
CA LYS A 267 12.57 -6.92 -20.51
C LYS A 267 12.47 -7.97 -19.43
N SER A 268 13.47 -8.09 -18.56
CA SER A 268 13.52 -9.22 -17.61
C SER A 268 14.47 -9.03 -16.43
N VAL A 269 14.12 -9.66 -15.30
CA VAL A 269 14.99 -9.84 -14.13
C VAL A 269 15.08 -11.32 -13.79
N LYS A 270 16.30 -11.83 -13.55
CA LYS A 270 16.52 -13.21 -13.10
C LYS A 270 17.16 -13.24 -11.74
N LEU A 271 16.50 -13.93 -10.81
CA LEU A 271 17.01 -14.18 -9.47
C LEU A 271 17.52 -15.61 -9.36
N VAL A 272 18.63 -15.78 -8.66
CA VAL A 272 19.17 -17.09 -8.26
C VAL A 272 19.40 -17.10 -6.74
N LYS A 273 19.57 -18.28 -6.15
CA LYS A 273 19.89 -18.41 -4.72
C LYS A 273 21.11 -17.56 -4.33
N ASN A 274 20.99 -16.82 -3.23
CA ASN A 274 22.12 -16.26 -2.51
C ASN A 274 22.69 -17.35 -1.59
N THR A 275 23.85 -17.90 -1.94
CA THR A 275 24.51 -18.97 -1.17
C THR A 275 25.13 -18.50 0.14
N ASN A 276 25.23 -17.18 0.36
CA ASN A 276 25.73 -16.60 1.62
C ASN A 276 24.62 -16.32 2.63
N TRP A 277 23.35 -16.39 2.23
CA TRP A 277 22.23 -16.22 3.15
C TRP A 277 22.10 -17.44 4.06
N ASP A 278 22.05 -17.21 5.37
CA ASP A 278 21.84 -18.25 6.38
C ASP A 278 20.38 -18.27 6.84
N PRO A 279 19.61 -19.34 6.54
CA PRO A 279 18.23 -19.48 7.01
C PRO A 279 18.11 -19.40 8.54
N LYS A 280 19.12 -19.83 9.31
CA LYS A 280 19.06 -19.75 10.79
C LYS A 280 19.01 -18.32 11.32
N SER A 281 19.41 -17.35 10.50
CA SER A 281 19.36 -15.92 10.86
C SER A 281 18.04 -15.23 10.46
N ASP A 282 17.17 -15.90 9.71
CA ASP A 282 15.95 -15.32 9.11
C ASP A 282 14.73 -16.19 9.45
N ALA A 283 13.84 -15.65 10.29
CA ALA A 283 12.63 -16.36 10.70
C ALA A 283 11.42 -16.12 9.77
N MET A 284 11.58 -15.37 8.66
CA MET A 284 10.46 -14.97 7.80
C MET A 284 10.55 -15.59 6.40
N ARG A 285 11.75 -15.61 5.82
CA ARG A 285 11.93 -15.93 4.41
C ARG A 285 12.41 -17.36 4.21
N HIS A 286 12.02 -17.94 3.08
CA HIS A 286 12.47 -19.25 2.63
C HIS A 286 13.27 -19.12 1.32
N GLN A 287 14.05 -20.15 1.01
CA GLN A 287 14.83 -20.26 -0.22
C GLN A 287 14.52 -21.59 -0.95
N TYR A 288 13.23 -21.92 -1.10
CA TYR A 288 12.81 -23.21 -1.65
C TYR A 288 13.18 -23.37 -3.13
N VAL A 289 12.75 -22.44 -3.99
CA VAL A 289 13.00 -22.51 -5.43
C VAL A 289 14.43 -22.09 -5.77
N ASP A 290 14.96 -22.54 -6.91
CA ASP A 290 16.31 -22.19 -7.38
C ASP A 290 16.41 -20.74 -7.87
N GLY A 291 15.27 -20.14 -8.23
CA GLY A 291 15.22 -18.77 -8.70
C GLY A 291 13.85 -18.30 -9.14
N PHE A 292 13.83 -17.06 -9.61
CA PHE A 292 12.67 -16.39 -10.22
C PHE A 292 13.08 -15.86 -11.59
N ASN A 293 12.25 -16.07 -12.60
CA ASN A 293 12.35 -15.41 -13.91
C ASN A 293 11.18 -14.44 -14.03
N ILE A 294 11.50 -13.14 -14.03
CA ILE A 294 10.52 -12.04 -14.07
C ILE A 294 10.59 -11.45 -15.48
N GLU A 295 9.48 -11.51 -16.21
CA GLU A 295 9.32 -10.94 -17.55
C GLU A 295 8.45 -9.69 -17.48
N ILE A 296 8.84 -8.65 -18.21
CA ILE A 296 8.20 -7.32 -18.18
C ILE A 296 7.36 -7.10 -19.45
N ASN A 297 6.37 -6.21 -19.39
CA ASN A 297 5.41 -5.86 -20.45
C ASN A 297 4.24 -6.85 -20.58
N HIS A 298 3.76 -7.36 -19.46
CA HIS A 298 2.57 -8.20 -19.36
C HIS A 298 1.48 -7.53 -18.52
N ASP A 299 0.47 -6.94 -19.17
CA ASP A 299 -0.68 -6.36 -18.48
C ASP A 299 -1.53 -7.43 -17.77
N ASP A 300 -2.44 -7.00 -16.89
CA ASP A 300 -3.34 -7.91 -16.14
C ASP A 300 -4.06 -8.93 -17.06
N GLU A 301 -4.44 -8.53 -18.28
CA GLU A 301 -5.16 -9.39 -19.23
C GLU A 301 -4.26 -10.50 -19.77
N ASP A 302 -3.02 -10.18 -20.14
CA ASP A 302 -2.04 -11.15 -20.58
C ASP A 302 -1.58 -12.07 -19.44
N GLN A 303 -1.22 -11.51 -18.28
CA GLN A 303 -0.86 -12.30 -17.09
C GLN A 303 -1.95 -13.32 -16.78
N THR A 304 -3.21 -12.86 -16.71
CA THR A 304 -4.35 -13.72 -16.40
C THR A 304 -4.54 -14.82 -17.44
N LYS A 305 -4.50 -14.49 -18.74
CA LYS A 305 -4.66 -15.47 -19.82
C LYS A 305 -3.55 -16.51 -19.83
N THR A 306 -2.31 -16.09 -19.66
CA THR A 306 -1.13 -16.94 -19.66
C THR A 306 -1.18 -17.92 -18.49
N ILE A 307 -1.43 -17.44 -17.27
CA ILE A 307 -1.54 -18.30 -16.07
C ILE A 307 -2.77 -19.22 -16.14
N LEU A 308 -3.89 -18.76 -16.71
CA LEU A 308 -5.09 -19.60 -16.91
C LEU A 308 -4.87 -20.69 -17.95
N ALA A 309 -4.04 -20.45 -18.97
CA ALA A 309 -3.72 -21.45 -19.97
C ALA A 309 -2.99 -22.65 -19.36
N ASP A 310 -2.17 -22.41 -18.31
CA ASP A 310 -1.52 -23.44 -17.48
C ASP A 310 -0.69 -24.45 -18.30
N ARG A 311 0.08 -23.94 -19.28
CA ARG A 311 0.95 -24.73 -20.18
C ARG A 311 2.41 -24.35 -19.99
N GLY A 312 3.31 -25.31 -20.17
CA GLY A 312 4.75 -25.09 -20.05
C GLY A 312 5.10 -24.37 -18.75
N ASP A 313 5.88 -23.29 -18.88
CA ASP A 313 6.37 -22.47 -17.78
C ASP A 313 5.26 -21.75 -17.00
N ALA A 314 4.09 -21.50 -17.60
CA ALA A 314 2.95 -20.89 -16.92
C ALA A 314 2.39 -21.74 -15.76
N LYS A 315 2.70 -23.05 -15.72
CA LYS A 315 2.38 -23.91 -14.57
C LYS A 315 3.13 -23.51 -13.30
N ASN A 316 4.28 -22.85 -13.45
CA ASN A 316 5.15 -22.39 -12.37
C ASN A 316 4.99 -20.88 -12.11
N ALA A 317 4.00 -20.23 -12.73
CA ALA A 317 3.86 -18.78 -12.70
C ALA A 317 3.09 -18.27 -11.49
N ILE A 318 3.47 -17.09 -10.98
CA ILE A 318 2.69 -16.32 -10.00
C ILE A 318 2.46 -14.90 -10.54
N MET A 319 1.43 -14.26 -10.01
CA MET A 319 1.29 -12.80 -10.05
C MET A 319 1.99 -12.24 -8.81
N MET A 320 3.12 -11.54 -8.98
CA MET A 320 3.75 -10.80 -7.88
C MET A 320 2.96 -9.52 -7.64
N THR A 321 2.83 -8.64 -8.64
CA THR A 321 1.82 -7.56 -8.61
C THR A 321 0.62 -7.84 -9.52
N GLY A 322 -0.17 -6.83 -9.84
CA GLY A 322 -1.36 -6.96 -10.67
C GLY A 322 -2.50 -7.75 -10.02
N GLN A 323 -3.50 -8.05 -10.83
CA GLN A 323 -4.67 -8.83 -10.43
C GLN A 323 -5.27 -9.58 -11.62
N VAL A 324 -6.19 -10.49 -11.33
CA VAL A 324 -7.04 -11.09 -12.36
C VAL A 324 -7.78 -9.97 -13.08
N ALA A 325 -7.53 -9.84 -14.39
CA ALA A 325 -8.16 -8.85 -15.23
C ALA A 325 -9.68 -8.88 -15.10
N THR A 326 -10.30 -7.70 -15.03
CA THR A 326 -11.74 -7.54 -14.78
C THR A 326 -12.62 -8.32 -15.78
N THR A 327 -12.17 -8.38 -17.03
CA THR A 327 -12.71 -9.14 -18.18
C THR A 327 -12.59 -10.66 -18.05
N GLN A 328 -11.65 -11.16 -17.24
CA GLN A 328 -11.38 -12.58 -17.04
C GLN A 328 -11.92 -13.13 -15.72
N VAL A 329 -12.37 -12.26 -14.78
CA VAL A 329 -12.88 -12.67 -13.46
C VAL A 329 -13.91 -13.80 -13.58
N GLN A 330 -14.91 -13.68 -14.47
CA GLN A 330 -15.95 -14.70 -14.63
C GLN A 330 -15.38 -16.05 -15.08
N LYS A 331 -14.35 -16.05 -15.94
CA LYS A 331 -13.69 -17.26 -16.42
C LYS A 331 -12.90 -17.95 -15.30
N VAL A 332 -12.22 -17.17 -14.45
CA VAL A 332 -11.50 -17.71 -13.28
C VAL A 332 -12.49 -18.32 -12.29
N VAL A 333 -13.53 -17.58 -11.91
CA VAL A 333 -14.42 -17.96 -10.81
C VAL A 333 -15.38 -19.10 -11.16
N SER A 334 -15.72 -19.25 -12.44
CA SER A 334 -16.53 -20.37 -12.93
C SER A 334 -15.72 -21.65 -13.14
N ASN A 335 -14.38 -21.60 -13.07
CA ASN A 335 -13.50 -22.76 -13.19
C ASN A 335 -13.02 -23.24 -11.80
N PRO A 336 -13.51 -24.37 -11.28
CA PRO A 336 -13.13 -24.86 -9.96
C PRO A 336 -11.63 -25.19 -9.81
N ALA A 337 -10.95 -25.56 -10.90
CA ALA A 337 -9.50 -25.83 -10.87
C ALA A 337 -8.68 -24.54 -10.84
N ALA A 338 -9.15 -23.48 -11.50
CA ALA A 338 -8.54 -22.15 -11.39
C ALA A 338 -8.75 -21.57 -9.99
N MET A 339 -9.97 -21.61 -9.46
CA MET A 339 -10.30 -21.09 -8.12
C MET A 339 -9.54 -21.75 -6.96
N LYS A 340 -9.02 -22.97 -7.12
CA LYS A 340 -8.17 -23.62 -6.12
C LYS A 340 -6.77 -23.02 -6.03
N ARG A 341 -6.38 -22.17 -6.99
CA ARG A 341 -5.05 -21.57 -7.14
C ARG A 341 -5.10 -20.05 -7.05
N THR A 342 -6.13 -19.52 -6.42
CA THR A 342 -6.29 -18.08 -6.24
C THR A 342 -6.08 -17.66 -4.80
N ILE A 343 -5.67 -16.41 -4.66
CA ILE A 343 -5.65 -15.69 -3.39
C ILE A 343 -6.48 -14.42 -3.52
N GLN A 344 -7.04 -13.95 -2.41
CA GLN A 344 -7.83 -12.74 -2.35
C GLN A 344 -7.63 -12.09 -0.99
N GLY A 345 -7.67 -10.76 -0.92
CA GLY A 345 -7.70 -10.02 0.34
C GLY A 345 -7.91 -8.52 0.13
N TYR A 346 -7.97 -7.76 1.22
CA TYR A 346 -8.07 -6.30 1.16
C TYR A 346 -6.72 -5.66 0.88
N ALA A 347 -6.71 -4.75 -0.09
CA ALA A 347 -5.65 -3.78 -0.25
C ALA A 347 -5.84 -2.64 0.79
N PRO A 348 -4.80 -1.83 1.08
CA PRO A 348 -4.90 -0.83 2.13
C PRO A 348 -5.80 0.36 1.76
N TYR A 349 -6.19 0.47 0.50
CA TYR A 349 -6.83 1.67 -0.03
C TYR A 349 -8.31 1.81 0.34
N VAL A 350 -8.65 2.99 0.86
CA VAL A 350 -10.01 3.52 0.87
C VAL A 350 -10.13 4.54 -0.27
N TRP A 351 -11.02 4.28 -1.23
CA TRP A 351 -11.44 5.29 -2.19
C TRP A 351 -12.53 6.17 -1.56
N GLN A 352 -12.30 7.47 -1.55
CA GLN A 352 -13.17 8.46 -0.91
C GLN A 352 -13.42 9.66 -1.84
N MET A 353 -14.65 10.18 -1.82
CA MET A 353 -15.00 11.44 -2.47
C MET A 353 -14.70 12.59 -1.50
N ASN A 354 -13.61 13.30 -1.72
CA ASN A 354 -13.21 14.42 -0.88
C ASN A 354 -14.10 15.63 -1.15
N PHE A 355 -14.37 16.39 -0.09
CA PHE A 355 -15.05 17.68 -0.17
C PHE A 355 -14.01 18.78 0.02
N ASN A 356 -13.81 19.65 -0.97
CA ASN A 356 -13.00 20.85 -0.78
C ASN A 356 -13.72 21.77 0.21
N MET A 357 -13.31 21.78 1.48
CA MET A 357 -14.04 22.46 2.56
C MET A 357 -13.93 23.98 2.48
N ASP A 358 -13.01 24.54 1.70
CA ASP A 358 -13.00 25.98 1.39
C ASP A 358 -14.23 26.38 0.55
N ARG A 359 -14.75 25.43 -0.23
CA ARG A 359 -15.87 25.63 -1.18
C ARG A 359 -17.18 25.01 -0.69
N ILE A 360 -17.12 23.87 0.01
CA ILE A 360 -18.28 23.16 0.60
C ILE A 360 -18.23 23.22 2.13
N LYS A 361 -18.52 24.39 2.69
CA LYS A 361 -18.47 24.66 4.15
C LYS A 361 -19.61 24.02 4.93
N ASP A 362 -20.80 23.93 4.34
CA ASP A 362 -21.99 23.38 5.02
C ASP A 362 -21.89 21.85 5.17
N LYS A 363 -21.83 21.38 6.41
CA LYS A 363 -21.79 19.95 6.73
C LYS A 363 -23.05 19.21 6.25
N LYS A 364 -24.24 19.82 6.29
CA LYS A 364 -25.47 19.16 5.82
C LYS A 364 -25.38 18.83 4.34
N LEU A 365 -24.77 19.70 3.54
CA LEU A 365 -24.51 19.44 2.14
C LEU A 365 -23.50 18.29 1.95
N ARG A 366 -22.42 18.25 2.75
CA ARG A 366 -21.46 17.12 2.74
C ARG A 366 -22.11 15.80 3.14
N ASP A 367 -22.95 15.80 4.17
CA ASP A 367 -23.74 14.65 4.62
C ASP A 367 -24.72 14.20 3.52
N ALA A 368 -25.41 15.14 2.86
CA ALA A 368 -26.29 14.84 1.74
C ALA A 368 -25.56 14.14 0.59
N ILE A 369 -24.40 14.68 0.19
CA ILE A 369 -23.57 14.10 -0.87
C ILE A 369 -23.10 12.70 -0.45
N THR A 370 -22.70 12.52 0.82
CA THR A 370 -22.28 11.21 1.38
C THR A 370 -23.40 10.17 1.31
N TYR A 371 -24.61 10.52 1.74
CA TYR A 371 -25.77 9.64 1.64
C TYR A 371 -26.14 9.31 0.19
N ALA A 372 -25.82 10.16 -0.78
CA ALA A 372 -26.16 9.92 -2.19
C ALA A 372 -25.19 8.98 -2.93
N MET A 373 -24.01 8.67 -2.37
CA MET A 373 -22.93 8.01 -3.12
C MET A 373 -23.28 6.59 -3.61
N PRO A 374 -23.24 6.32 -4.93
CA PRO A 374 -23.68 5.05 -5.53
C PRO A 374 -22.57 3.98 -5.50
N SER A 375 -22.12 3.64 -4.30
CA SER A 375 -20.84 2.97 -4.07
C SER A 375 -20.76 1.56 -4.68
N THR A 376 -21.84 0.79 -4.62
CA THR A 376 -21.86 -0.53 -5.29
C THR A 376 -21.81 -0.43 -6.80
N ALA A 377 -22.50 0.54 -7.40
CA ALA A 377 -22.37 0.78 -8.84
C ALA A 377 -20.94 1.20 -9.20
N MET A 378 -20.28 1.99 -8.34
CA MET A 378 -18.92 2.47 -8.59
C MET A 378 -17.85 1.36 -8.52
N TYR A 379 -17.80 0.53 -7.47
CA TYR A 379 -16.76 -0.52 -7.42
C TYR A 379 -17.06 -1.65 -8.42
N LYS A 380 -18.29 -1.78 -8.93
CA LYS A 380 -18.62 -2.74 -10.00
C LYS A 380 -17.94 -2.44 -11.33
N THR A 381 -17.61 -1.18 -11.62
CA THR A 381 -16.80 -0.82 -12.79
C THR A 381 -15.32 -1.17 -12.59
N ASP A 382 -14.93 -1.56 -11.38
CA ASP A 382 -13.56 -1.77 -10.92
C ASP A 382 -13.39 -3.20 -10.38
N GLY A 383 -13.65 -4.21 -11.22
CA GLY A 383 -13.48 -5.63 -10.87
C GLY A 383 -14.61 -6.27 -10.04
N GLY A 384 -15.65 -5.51 -9.69
CA GLY A 384 -16.80 -6.07 -8.97
C GLY A 384 -16.45 -6.56 -7.57
N ALA A 385 -17.09 -7.66 -7.13
CA ALA A 385 -16.87 -8.19 -5.78
C ALA A 385 -15.43 -8.67 -5.50
N TYR A 386 -14.61 -8.81 -6.55
CA TYR A 386 -13.21 -9.20 -6.46
C TYR A 386 -12.25 -8.01 -6.44
N GLY A 387 -12.64 -6.87 -7.04
CA GLY A 387 -11.85 -5.63 -7.00
C GLY A 387 -12.22 -4.69 -5.85
N GLY A 388 -13.39 -4.87 -5.20
CA GLY A 388 -13.72 -4.08 -4.02
C GLY A 388 -15.00 -4.45 -3.30
N GLU A 389 -15.30 -3.64 -2.28
CA GLU A 389 -16.59 -3.64 -1.59
C GLU A 389 -16.94 -2.24 -1.07
N VAL A 390 -18.20 -2.05 -0.69
CA VAL A 390 -18.68 -0.80 -0.09
C VAL A 390 -17.85 -0.47 1.13
N ALA A 391 -17.19 0.70 1.12
CA ALA A 391 -16.60 1.25 2.31
C ALA A 391 -17.72 1.73 3.23
N ASN A 392 -17.54 1.71 4.53
CA ASN A 392 -18.48 2.27 5.52
C ASN A 392 -17.81 3.28 6.46
N SER A 393 -16.48 3.34 6.41
CA SER A 393 -15.61 4.18 7.22
C SER A 393 -14.51 4.77 6.34
N LEU A 394 -13.87 5.84 6.81
CA LEU A 394 -12.64 6.40 6.23
C LEU A 394 -11.39 5.58 6.58
N MET A 395 -11.54 4.58 7.46
CA MET A 395 -10.49 3.65 7.84
C MET A 395 -10.61 2.33 7.07
N SER A 396 -9.51 1.85 6.49
CA SER A 396 -9.44 0.60 5.73
C SER A 396 -9.62 -0.63 6.63
N PRO A 397 -10.20 -1.74 6.14
CA PRO A 397 -10.21 -3.03 6.84
C PRO A 397 -8.82 -3.55 7.21
N THR A 398 -7.78 -3.06 6.54
CA THR A 398 -6.39 -3.41 6.82
C THR A 398 -5.73 -2.57 7.91
N THR A 399 -6.38 -1.49 8.36
CA THR A 399 -5.81 -0.54 9.30
C THR A 399 -6.14 -0.94 10.73
N PRO A 400 -5.13 -1.01 11.63
CA PRO A 400 -5.36 -1.23 13.04
C PRO A 400 -6.39 -0.24 13.60
N GLY A 401 -7.40 -0.78 14.29
CA GLY A 401 -8.49 0.00 14.86
C GLY A 401 -9.75 0.07 13.99
N TYR A 402 -9.75 -0.54 12.81
CA TYR A 402 -10.94 -0.63 11.97
C TYR A 402 -12.08 -1.37 12.68
N GLN A 403 -13.28 -0.82 12.55
CA GLN A 403 -14.50 -1.38 13.13
C GLN A 403 -15.51 -1.69 12.03
N LYS A 404 -15.77 -2.98 11.82
CA LYS A 404 -16.66 -3.46 10.75
C LYS A 404 -18.07 -2.88 10.84
N ASP A 405 -18.61 -2.77 12.05
CA ASP A 405 -20.00 -2.35 12.28
C ASP A 405 -20.14 -0.82 12.42
N TYR A 406 -19.03 -0.08 12.33
CA TYR A 406 -19.04 1.38 12.30
C TYR A 406 -19.52 1.88 10.94
N ASP A 407 -20.74 2.41 10.87
CA ASP A 407 -21.36 2.88 9.63
C ASP A 407 -22.28 4.09 9.89
N PRO A 408 -21.71 5.29 10.14
CA PRO A 408 -22.48 6.48 10.53
C PRO A 408 -23.45 6.97 9.44
N PHE A 409 -23.30 6.49 8.21
CA PHE A 409 -24.10 6.87 7.05
C PHE A 409 -24.98 5.73 6.50
N ASP A 410 -25.17 4.63 7.25
CA ASP A 410 -25.98 3.47 6.84
C ASP A 410 -25.62 2.92 5.43
N ARG A 411 -24.36 3.08 5.00
CA ARG A 411 -23.90 2.76 3.65
C ARG A 411 -23.89 1.27 3.37
N SER A 412 -23.73 0.44 4.40
CA SER A 412 -23.91 -1.01 4.31
C SER A 412 -25.35 -1.40 3.96
N LYS A 413 -26.35 -0.65 4.46
CA LYS A 413 -27.79 -0.89 4.20
C LYS A 413 -28.26 -0.22 2.91
N LYS A 414 -27.68 0.92 2.55
CA LYS A 414 -28.01 1.72 1.36
C LYS A 414 -26.79 1.90 0.45
N PRO A 415 -26.22 0.81 -0.09
CA PRO A 415 -24.92 0.86 -0.74
C PRO A 415 -24.89 1.53 -2.13
N ASN A 416 -26.05 1.92 -2.65
CA ASN A 416 -26.18 2.72 -3.87
C ASN A 416 -26.79 4.11 -3.60
N GLY A 417 -26.77 4.53 -2.34
CA GLY A 417 -27.25 5.81 -1.87
C GLY A 417 -28.67 5.78 -1.28
N ASP A 418 -28.90 6.60 -0.26
CA ASP A 418 -30.18 6.97 0.30
C ASP A 418 -30.63 8.32 -0.27
N ILE A 419 -31.20 8.27 -1.48
CA ILE A 419 -31.57 9.46 -2.25
C ILE A 419 -32.62 10.31 -1.52
N GLU A 420 -33.55 9.69 -0.79
CA GLU A 420 -34.60 10.42 -0.08
C GLU A 420 -34.05 11.18 1.12
N LYS A 421 -33.18 10.54 1.92
CA LYS A 421 -32.48 11.23 3.02
C LYS A 421 -31.57 12.35 2.50
N ALA A 422 -30.86 12.10 1.40
CA ALA A 422 -29.98 13.09 0.78
C ALA A 422 -30.75 14.31 0.24
N LYS A 423 -31.89 14.11 -0.45
CA LYS A 423 -32.78 15.21 -0.90
C LYS A 423 -33.21 16.10 0.27
N LYS A 424 -33.66 15.49 1.36
CA LYS A 424 -34.09 16.23 2.55
C LYS A 424 -32.96 17.10 3.11
N LEU A 425 -31.74 16.57 3.18
CA LEU A 425 -30.58 17.33 3.63
C LEU A 425 -30.19 18.46 2.67
N VAL A 426 -30.33 18.29 1.35
CA VAL A 426 -30.13 19.38 0.37
C VAL A 426 -31.16 20.50 0.58
N GLU A 427 -32.42 20.14 0.85
CA GLU A 427 -33.48 21.12 1.15
C GLU A 427 -33.21 21.85 2.47
N GLU A 428 -32.87 21.12 3.54
CA GLU A 428 -32.52 21.70 4.85
C GLU A 428 -31.25 22.55 4.84
N ALA A 429 -30.35 22.31 3.88
CA ALA A 429 -29.17 23.13 3.62
C ALA A 429 -29.47 24.34 2.70
N GLY A 430 -30.68 24.44 2.15
CA GLY A 430 -31.02 25.47 1.16
C GLY A 430 -30.19 25.38 -0.13
N ALA A 431 -29.69 24.18 -0.47
CA ALA A 431 -28.70 23.95 -1.52
C ALA A 431 -29.30 23.45 -2.84
N LYS A 432 -30.63 23.48 -2.99
CA LYS A 432 -31.29 23.06 -4.23
C LYS A 432 -30.85 23.95 -5.40
N GLY A 433 -30.44 23.31 -6.50
CA GLY A 433 -29.87 23.97 -7.68
C GLY A 433 -28.44 24.48 -7.48
N LYS A 434 -27.79 24.20 -6.34
CA LYS A 434 -26.41 24.60 -6.12
C LYS A 434 -25.50 23.88 -7.11
N LYS A 435 -24.65 24.66 -7.77
CA LYS A 435 -23.60 24.19 -8.67
C LYS A 435 -22.52 23.43 -7.88
N ILE A 436 -22.11 22.27 -8.38
CA ILE A 436 -21.04 21.43 -7.83
C ILE A 436 -20.08 21.04 -8.97
N VAL A 437 -18.85 21.55 -8.93
CA VAL A 437 -17.78 21.18 -9.84
C VAL A 437 -17.16 19.87 -9.38
N TYR A 438 -17.41 18.80 -10.14
CA TYR A 438 -16.89 17.47 -9.87
C TYR A 438 -15.75 17.13 -10.82
N ALA A 439 -14.53 17.06 -10.29
CA ALA A 439 -13.36 16.66 -11.07
C ALA A 439 -13.18 15.13 -11.09
N TYR A 440 -12.74 14.60 -12.24
CA TYR A 440 -12.41 13.18 -12.40
C TYR A 440 -11.32 12.98 -13.48
N ALA A 441 -10.53 11.92 -13.36
CA ALA A 441 -9.48 11.60 -14.33
C ALA A 441 -10.04 10.97 -15.63
N ASN A 442 -9.39 11.20 -16.77
CA ASN A 442 -9.80 10.72 -18.10
C ASN A 442 -9.51 9.22 -18.36
N THR A 443 -9.71 8.36 -17.35
CA THR A 443 -9.63 6.90 -17.52
C THR A 443 -11.02 6.31 -17.78
N PRO A 444 -11.14 5.19 -18.52
CA PRO A 444 -12.45 4.57 -18.79
C PRO A 444 -13.27 4.29 -17.52
N VAL A 445 -12.62 3.79 -16.45
CA VAL A 445 -13.28 3.51 -15.16
C VAL A 445 -13.80 4.80 -14.51
N ARG A 446 -12.99 5.86 -14.47
CA ARG A 446 -13.37 7.13 -13.84
C ARG A 446 -14.44 7.88 -14.63
N GLN A 447 -14.43 7.79 -15.96
CA GLN A 447 -15.51 8.31 -16.82
C GLN A 447 -16.86 7.63 -16.54
N GLN A 448 -16.89 6.30 -16.41
CA GLN A 448 -18.12 5.57 -16.07
C GLN A 448 -18.62 5.95 -14.67
N GLN A 449 -17.73 5.98 -13.68
CA GLN A 449 -18.06 6.40 -12.32
C GLN A 449 -18.54 7.86 -12.28
N ALA A 450 -18.01 8.73 -13.15
CA ALA A 450 -18.40 10.13 -13.16
C ALA A 450 -19.87 10.33 -13.54
N VAL A 451 -20.37 9.53 -14.49
CA VAL A 451 -21.79 9.49 -14.86
C VAL A 451 -22.67 8.98 -13.70
N LEU A 452 -22.19 8.00 -12.93
CA LEU A 452 -22.92 7.50 -11.76
C LEU A 452 -23.07 8.56 -10.67
N VAL A 453 -21.98 9.28 -10.36
CA VAL A 453 -21.97 10.38 -9.38
C VAL A 453 -22.87 11.53 -9.84
N GLU A 454 -22.74 11.97 -11.10
CA GLU A 454 -23.58 13.03 -11.69
C GLU A 454 -25.07 12.69 -11.58
N ASN A 455 -25.45 11.46 -11.92
CA ASN A 455 -26.83 11.00 -11.84
C ASN A 455 -27.35 10.97 -10.39
N ALA A 456 -26.53 10.56 -9.43
CA ALA A 456 -26.91 10.51 -8.02
C ALA A 456 -27.11 11.93 -7.45
N LEU A 457 -26.20 12.85 -7.75
CA LEU A 457 -26.25 14.22 -7.24
C LEU A 457 -27.33 15.07 -7.92
N SER A 458 -27.58 14.86 -9.21
CA SER A 458 -28.72 15.48 -9.90
C SER A 458 -30.06 15.06 -9.29
N LYS A 459 -30.21 13.78 -8.91
CA LYS A 459 -31.45 13.27 -8.26
C LYS A 459 -31.75 13.90 -6.91
N ILE A 460 -30.73 14.39 -6.20
CA ILE A 460 -30.91 15.10 -4.92
C ILE A 460 -31.05 16.61 -5.10
N GLY A 461 -31.05 17.09 -6.34
CA GLY A 461 -31.32 18.48 -6.70
C GLY A 461 -30.09 19.37 -6.78
N LEU A 462 -28.88 18.83 -6.97
CA LEU A 462 -27.66 19.60 -7.22
C LEU A 462 -27.40 19.72 -8.72
N ASP A 463 -26.77 20.83 -9.16
CA ASP A 463 -26.33 21.04 -10.54
C ASP A 463 -24.86 20.61 -10.69
N VAL A 464 -24.62 19.43 -11.27
CA VAL A 464 -23.28 18.84 -11.34
C VAL A 464 -22.57 19.28 -12.62
N GLN A 465 -21.36 19.79 -12.45
CA GLN A 465 -20.51 20.28 -13.52
C GLN A 465 -19.26 19.42 -13.56
N LYS A 466 -19.29 18.39 -14.41
CA LYS A 466 -18.18 17.45 -14.58
C LYS A 466 -16.98 18.14 -15.21
N LYS A 467 -15.81 17.95 -14.61
CA LYS A 467 -14.52 18.43 -15.09
C LYS A 467 -13.57 17.26 -15.27
N GLU A 468 -13.37 16.88 -16.52
CA GLU A 468 -12.37 15.87 -16.87
C GLU A 468 -10.95 16.45 -16.75
N ILE A 469 -10.04 15.65 -16.21
CA ILE A 469 -8.63 15.97 -15.98
C ILE A 469 -7.77 14.86 -16.57
N ASP A 470 -6.61 15.22 -17.10
CA ASP A 470 -5.63 14.25 -17.58
C ASP A 470 -5.09 13.37 -16.43
N ALA A 471 -5.15 12.05 -16.59
CA ALA A 471 -4.77 11.10 -15.55
C ALA A 471 -3.31 11.25 -15.11
N ALA A 472 -2.39 11.64 -16.00
CA ALA A 472 -0.97 11.79 -15.66
C ALA A 472 -0.69 13.01 -14.75
N THR A 473 -1.62 13.97 -14.72
CA THR A 473 -1.50 15.18 -13.87
C THR A 473 -2.59 15.25 -12.81
N TRP A 474 -3.36 14.17 -12.61
CA TRP A 474 -4.51 14.13 -11.71
C TRP A 474 -4.16 14.64 -10.30
N TYR A 475 -3.22 13.98 -9.63
CA TYR A 475 -2.82 14.32 -8.25
C TYR A 475 -2.16 15.68 -8.14
N GLU A 476 -1.40 16.11 -9.15
CA GLU A 476 -0.83 17.47 -9.19
C GLU A 476 -1.95 18.53 -9.24
N GLN A 477 -3.00 18.32 -10.03
CA GLN A 477 -4.08 19.28 -10.18
C GLN A 477 -5.01 19.33 -8.97
N VAL A 478 -5.37 18.18 -8.39
CA VAL A 478 -6.25 18.14 -7.21
C VAL A 478 -5.50 18.46 -5.92
N GLY A 479 -4.18 18.27 -5.86
CA GLY A 479 -3.33 18.62 -4.73
C GLY A 479 -2.95 20.11 -4.66
N LYS A 480 -3.39 20.94 -5.60
CA LYS A 480 -3.27 22.41 -5.50
C LYS A 480 -4.31 22.92 -4.52
N VAL A 481 -3.88 23.73 -3.54
CA VAL A 481 -4.79 24.30 -2.54
C VAL A 481 -5.83 25.20 -3.23
N GLN A 482 -5.40 26.06 -4.14
CA GLN A 482 -6.30 26.93 -4.90
C GLN A 482 -6.81 26.24 -6.17
N ASN A 483 -7.35 25.03 -6.04
CA ASN A 483 -8.05 24.36 -7.13
C ASN A 483 -9.50 24.85 -7.29
N GLY A 484 -10.07 24.65 -8.48
CA GLY A 484 -11.42 25.09 -8.84
C GLY A 484 -12.52 24.04 -8.60
N PHE A 485 -12.24 22.98 -7.84
CA PHE A 485 -13.08 21.78 -7.76
C PHE A 485 -13.78 21.69 -6.40
N ASP A 486 -15.07 21.36 -6.40
CA ASP A 486 -15.86 21.23 -5.18
C ASP A 486 -15.73 19.81 -4.59
N ILE A 487 -15.76 18.80 -5.45
CA ILE A 487 -15.58 17.38 -5.06
C ILE A 487 -14.68 16.64 -6.05
N TYR A 488 -13.93 15.66 -5.55
CA TYR A 488 -13.06 14.80 -6.36
C TYR A 488 -12.63 13.56 -5.57
N MET A 489 -12.47 12.45 -6.29
CA MET A 489 -12.22 11.15 -5.66
C MET A 489 -10.72 10.82 -5.64
N THR A 490 -10.21 10.45 -4.46
CA THR A 490 -8.84 9.95 -4.29
C THR A 490 -8.83 8.66 -3.47
N GLY A 491 -7.72 7.93 -3.53
CA GLY A 491 -7.48 6.75 -2.73
C GLY A 491 -6.26 6.96 -1.84
N TRP A 492 -6.32 6.47 -0.60
CA TRP A 492 -5.16 6.44 0.29
C TRP A 492 -5.11 5.11 1.03
N GLY A 493 -3.91 4.57 1.17
CA GLY A 493 -3.61 3.35 1.90
C GLY A 493 -2.49 3.61 2.90
N GLN A 494 -2.47 2.85 3.98
CA GLN A 494 -1.40 2.92 4.97
C GLN A 494 -0.05 2.45 4.39
N ASP A 495 1.04 3.13 4.72
CA ASP A 495 2.41 2.76 4.28
C ASP A 495 2.95 1.58 5.11
N TRP A 496 2.56 1.51 6.39
CA TRP A 496 2.69 0.35 7.27
C TRP A 496 1.39 0.18 8.06
N PRO A 497 1.13 -0.99 8.70
CA PRO A 497 -0.09 -1.20 9.47
C PRO A 497 -0.19 -0.29 10.71
N SER A 498 -0.59 0.96 10.49
CA SER A 498 -0.80 2.01 11.48
C SER A 498 -1.66 3.12 10.87
N ALA A 499 -2.60 3.63 11.66
CA ALA A 499 -3.36 4.82 11.31
C ALA A 499 -2.50 6.11 11.27
N ALA A 500 -1.29 6.08 11.84
CA ALA A 500 -0.36 7.22 11.83
C ALA A 500 0.13 7.59 10.42
N THR A 501 0.02 6.68 9.43
CA THR A 501 0.35 6.98 8.02
C THR A 501 -0.89 7.29 7.18
N VAL A 502 -2.06 7.39 7.80
CA VAL A 502 -3.34 7.67 7.11
C VAL A 502 -3.91 8.99 7.58
N PHE A 503 -4.11 9.14 8.89
CA PHE A 503 -4.81 10.30 9.41
C PHE A 503 -3.99 11.59 9.38
N PRO A 504 -2.71 11.62 9.76
CA PRO A 504 -1.91 12.83 9.66
C PRO A 504 -1.76 13.36 8.22
N PRO A 505 -1.39 12.54 7.21
CA PRO A 505 -1.26 13.02 5.83
C PRO A 505 -2.56 13.57 5.24
N LEU A 506 -3.71 12.97 5.60
CA LEU A 506 -5.01 13.33 5.04
C LEU A 506 -5.75 14.41 5.82
N TYR A 507 -5.51 14.53 7.13
CA TYR A 507 -6.39 15.29 8.02
C TYR A 507 -5.70 16.23 9.01
N ASP A 508 -4.36 16.26 9.10
CA ASP A 508 -3.67 17.32 9.86
C ASP A 508 -3.73 18.64 9.06
N GLY A 509 -4.18 19.71 9.70
CA GLY A 509 -4.25 21.05 9.11
C GLY A 509 -2.90 21.60 8.65
N LYS A 510 -1.78 21.10 9.19
CA LYS A 510 -0.42 21.43 8.72
C LYS A 510 -0.14 20.90 7.31
N GLN A 511 -0.96 19.98 6.79
CA GLN A 511 -0.83 19.42 5.45
C GLN A 511 -1.62 20.22 4.40
N ILE A 512 -2.18 21.39 4.72
CA ILE A 512 -2.81 22.27 3.73
C ILE A 512 -1.72 23.06 3.01
N GLN A 513 -1.17 22.46 1.96
CA GLN A 513 -0.15 23.05 1.09
C GLN A 513 -0.16 22.34 -0.27
N ASP A 514 0.36 23.01 -1.30
CA ASP A 514 0.43 22.43 -2.65
C ASP A 514 1.23 21.12 -2.64
N GLY A 515 0.65 20.07 -3.22
CA GLY A 515 1.25 18.75 -3.35
C GLY A 515 1.09 17.84 -2.13
N ALA A 516 0.46 18.31 -1.04
CA ALA A 516 0.12 17.46 0.11
C ALA A 516 -1.25 16.78 -0.06
N SER A 517 -1.52 15.76 0.75
CA SER A 517 -2.67 14.86 0.56
C SER A 517 -3.92 15.23 1.38
N ASN A 518 -3.90 16.34 2.13
CA ASN A 518 -5.09 16.87 2.79
C ASN A 518 -6.00 17.57 1.75
N TYR A 519 -6.61 16.76 0.88
CA TYR A 519 -7.50 17.17 -0.21
C TYR A 519 -8.80 17.82 0.28
N ALA A 520 -9.25 17.46 1.48
CA ALA A 520 -10.46 18.05 2.05
C ALA A 520 -10.23 19.46 2.60
N HIS A 521 -8.97 19.86 2.80
CA HIS A 521 -8.55 21.09 3.48
C HIS A 521 -9.12 21.16 4.91
N ILE A 522 -9.18 20.02 5.59
CA ILE A 522 -9.59 19.99 7.00
C ILE A 522 -8.54 20.70 7.85
N ASN A 523 -9.01 21.63 8.69
CA ASN A 523 -8.21 22.33 9.68
C ASN A 523 -9.03 22.53 10.94
N ASP A 524 -9.26 21.43 11.67
CA ASP A 524 -10.05 21.41 12.88
C ASP A 524 -9.13 21.29 14.11
N ASP A 525 -9.34 22.16 15.10
CA ASP A 525 -8.46 22.25 16.28
C ASP A 525 -8.43 20.95 17.08
N HIS A 526 -9.58 20.27 17.22
CA HIS A 526 -9.64 19.00 17.94
C HIS A 526 -8.88 17.91 17.17
N VAL A 527 -9.10 17.79 15.86
CA VAL A 527 -8.38 16.82 15.01
C VAL A 527 -6.88 17.07 15.06
N ASN A 528 -6.45 18.32 14.88
CA ASN A 528 -5.04 18.69 14.95
C ASN A 528 -4.44 18.32 16.31
N SER A 529 -5.11 18.66 17.41
CA SER A 529 -4.63 18.36 18.77
C SER A 529 -4.54 16.85 19.04
N GLU A 530 -5.54 16.08 18.60
CA GLU A 530 -5.56 14.63 18.80
C GLU A 530 -4.50 13.93 17.95
N ILE A 531 -4.27 14.35 16.71
CA ILE A 531 -3.17 13.82 15.88
C ILE A 531 -1.84 13.99 16.62
N GLN A 532 -1.55 15.20 17.11
CA GLN A 532 -0.30 15.47 17.82
C GLN A 532 -0.18 14.67 19.11
N ARG A 533 -1.28 14.50 19.86
CA ARG A 533 -1.31 13.68 21.08
C ARG A 533 -1.09 12.20 20.79
N ILE A 534 -1.78 11.64 19.80
CA ILE A 534 -1.76 10.21 19.50
C ILE A 534 -0.38 9.78 18.99
N LEU A 535 0.28 10.61 18.18
CA LEU A 535 1.65 10.36 17.71
C LEU A 535 2.69 10.21 18.83
N GLN A 536 2.38 10.65 20.06
CA GLN A 536 3.26 10.51 21.22
C GLN A 536 2.97 9.24 22.07
N ILE A 537 1.91 8.49 21.76
CA ILE A 537 1.54 7.30 22.54
C ILE A 537 2.44 6.13 22.14
N THR A 538 3.19 5.59 23.11
CA THR A 538 4.13 4.48 22.87
C THR A 538 3.52 3.09 22.99
N ASP A 539 2.32 2.97 23.57
CA ASP A 539 1.57 1.72 23.57
C ASP A 539 0.72 1.61 22.29
N ASN A 540 1.04 0.64 21.44
CA ASN A 540 0.36 0.46 20.15
C ASN A 540 -1.15 0.22 20.29
N ALA A 541 -1.61 -0.44 21.36
CA ALA A 541 -3.03 -0.72 21.56
C ALA A 541 -3.79 0.54 22.01
N GLU A 542 -3.19 1.37 22.85
CA GLU A 542 -3.72 2.69 23.23
C GLU A 542 -3.75 3.66 22.05
N ALA A 543 -2.67 3.74 21.27
CA ALA A 543 -2.62 4.52 20.03
C ALA A 543 -3.71 4.07 19.05
N THR A 544 -3.86 2.76 18.84
CA THR A 544 -4.90 2.18 17.98
C THR A 544 -6.31 2.61 18.43
N LYS A 545 -6.63 2.49 19.73
CA LYS A 545 -7.93 2.92 20.26
C LYS A 545 -8.18 4.42 20.04
N ALA A 546 -7.15 5.24 20.23
CA ALA A 546 -7.25 6.68 20.04
C ALA A 546 -7.45 7.06 18.56
N TRP A 547 -6.74 6.41 17.63
CA TRP A 547 -6.97 6.57 16.20
C TRP A 547 -8.38 6.15 15.79
N THR A 548 -8.92 5.07 16.33
CA THR A 548 -10.31 4.67 16.12
C THR A 548 -11.28 5.76 16.57
N ALA A 549 -11.09 6.34 17.76
CA ALA A 549 -11.95 7.41 18.27
C ALA A 549 -11.87 8.67 17.40
N LEU A 550 -10.66 9.06 16.97
CA LEU A 550 -10.47 10.20 16.08
C LEU A 550 -11.14 9.99 14.72
N ASN A 551 -11.04 8.78 14.14
CA ASN A 551 -11.76 8.44 12.91
C ASN A 551 -13.28 8.63 13.03
N GLN A 552 -13.85 8.23 14.17
CA GLN A 552 -15.28 8.42 14.43
C GLN A 552 -15.64 9.90 14.54
N TYR A 553 -14.82 10.68 15.25
CA TYR A 553 -14.99 12.14 15.35
C TYR A 553 -14.96 12.80 13.97
N ILE A 554 -13.93 12.51 13.17
CA ILE A 554 -13.78 13.07 11.81
C ILE A 554 -15.00 12.73 10.96
N SER A 555 -15.43 11.46 10.97
CA SER A 555 -16.57 11.00 10.16
C SER A 555 -17.89 11.65 10.57
N GLU A 556 -18.16 11.76 11.87
CA GLU A 556 -19.47 12.23 12.37
C GLU A 556 -19.56 13.75 12.53
N LYS A 557 -18.51 14.39 13.04
CA LYS A 557 -18.52 15.82 13.37
C LYS A 557 -18.10 16.70 12.20
N ILE A 558 -17.24 16.19 11.33
CA ILE A 558 -16.66 16.98 10.25
C ILE A 558 -17.16 16.52 8.89
N ASN A 559 -17.13 15.21 8.63
CA ASN A 559 -17.39 14.59 7.35
C ASN A 559 -16.61 15.27 6.19
N PRO A 560 -15.28 15.13 6.14
CA PRO A 560 -14.43 15.77 5.12
C PRO A 560 -14.44 15.03 3.78
N ALA A 561 -14.86 13.77 3.77
CA ALA A 561 -14.98 12.96 2.58
C ALA A 561 -16.06 11.88 2.77
N ALA A 562 -16.77 11.54 1.70
CA ALA A 562 -17.60 10.35 1.68
C ALA A 562 -16.70 9.14 1.37
N PRO A 563 -16.63 8.11 2.23
CA PRO A 563 -16.02 6.87 1.80
C PRO A 563 -16.82 6.31 0.61
N ILE A 564 -16.20 5.55 -0.28
CA ILE A 564 -16.86 4.94 -1.45
C ILE A 564 -16.66 3.44 -1.40
N TYR A 565 -15.43 2.96 -1.60
CA TYR A 565 -15.14 1.53 -1.61
C TYR A 565 -13.76 1.20 -1.05
N TYR A 566 -13.65 0.03 -0.41
CA TYR A 566 -12.38 -0.58 -0.07
C TYR A 566 -11.89 -1.40 -1.26
N THR A 567 -10.61 -1.28 -1.60
CA THR A 567 -10.01 -2.08 -2.68
C THR A 567 -9.71 -3.50 -2.19
N LYS A 568 -9.91 -4.47 -3.09
CA LYS A 568 -9.50 -5.86 -2.90
C LYS A 568 -8.58 -6.28 -4.04
N THR A 569 -7.68 -7.19 -3.75
CA THR A 569 -6.81 -7.82 -4.73
C THR A 569 -7.26 -9.26 -4.92
N PHE A 570 -7.31 -9.73 -6.16
CA PHE A 570 -7.61 -11.12 -6.50
C PHE A 570 -6.58 -11.62 -7.52
N GLN A 571 -5.76 -12.59 -7.14
CA GLN A 571 -4.66 -13.10 -7.98
C GLN A 571 -4.81 -14.60 -8.22
N ILE A 572 -4.18 -15.07 -9.29
CA ILE A 572 -4.11 -16.49 -9.66
C ILE A 572 -2.64 -16.90 -9.87
N ALA A 573 -2.32 -18.15 -9.58
CA ALA A 573 -1.01 -18.74 -9.85
C ALA A 573 -1.15 -20.08 -10.60
N GLY A 574 -0.09 -20.54 -11.25
CA GLY A 574 0.02 -21.81 -11.99
C GLY A 574 -0.24 -23.05 -11.14
N THR A 575 -0.58 -24.17 -11.77
CA THR A 575 -0.94 -25.41 -11.05
C THR A 575 0.16 -26.01 -10.20
N ASN A 576 1.41 -25.80 -10.58
CA ASN A 576 2.56 -26.36 -9.88
C ASN A 576 2.96 -25.52 -8.64
N VAL A 577 2.44 -24.30 -8.48
CA VAL A 577 2.81 -23.43 -7.36
C VAL A 577 2.13 -23.87 -6.06
N GLY A 578 2.94 -24.09 -5.04
CA GLY A 578 2.55 -24.26 -3.63
C GLY A 578 2.93 -23.05 -2.78
N GLY A 579 2.46 -23.01 -1.53
CA GLY A 579 2.78 -21.94 -0.58
C GLY A 579 2.03 -20.62 -0.80
N LEU A 580 0.99 -20.60 -1.65
CA LEU A 580 0.21 -19.39 -1.93
C LEU A 580 -0.45 -18.84 -0.67
N ARG A 581 -0.06 -17.62 -0.31
CA ARG A 581 -0.67 -16.81 0.74
C ARG A 581 -0.86 -15.37 0.24
N TYR A 582 -1.98 -14.78 0.61
CA TYR A 582 -2.16 -13.34 0.55
C TYR A 582 -1.40 -12.66 1.68
N SER A 583 -0.40 -11.85 1.36
CA SER A 583 0.35 -11.08 2.36
C SER A 583 -0.45 -9.84 2.72
N THR A 584 -0.77 -9.72 4.01
CA THR A 584 -1.55 -8.57 4.52
C THR A 584 -0.74 -7.28 4.60
N VAL A 585 0.59 -7.37 4.47
CA VAL A 585 1.52 -6.22 4.45
C VAL A 585 1.68 -5.65 3.05
N THR A 586 1.82 -6.51 2.04
CA THR A 586 2.03 -6.08 0.65
C THR A 586 0.76 -6.07 -0.18
N SER A 587 -0.30 -6.73 0.28
CA SER A 587 -1.58 -6.86 -0.42
C SER A 587 -1.56 -7.65 -1.73
N TYR A 588 -0.58 -8.55 -1.87
CA TYR A 588 -0.40 -9.45 -3.01
C TYR A 588 0.08 -10.84 -2.55
N THR A 589 0.35 -11.73 -3.51
CA THR A 589 1.01 -13.02 -3.27
C THR A 589 2.32 -12.80 -2.53
N ASP A 590 2.53 -13.53 -1.45
CA ASP A 590 3.81 -13.54 -0.74
C ASP A 590 4.84 -14.42 -1.47
N PRO A 591 5.86 -13.85 -2.12
CA PRO A 591 6.81 -14.63 -2.90
C PRO A 591 7.86 -15.33 -2.00
N THR A 592 7.96 -14.98 -0.71
CA THR A 592 9.03 -15.45 0.17
C THR A 592 8.87 -16.89 0.65
N ARG A 593 7.75 -17.53 0.31
CA ARG A 593 7.36 -18.86 0.81
C ARG A 593 6.85 -19.80 -0.28
N VAL A 594 6.86 -19.37 -1.55
CA VAL A 594 6.39 -20.19 -2.66
C VAL A 594 7.36 -21.32 -2.97
N PHE A 595 6.83 -22.43 -3.47
CA PHE A 595 7.59 -23.59 -3.92
C PHE A 595 6.89 -24.26 -5.11
N LEU A 596 7.57 -25.20 -5.78
CA LEU A 596 7.00 -26.03 -6.84
C LEU A 596 6.69 -27.45 -6.34
N LYS A 597 5.50 -27.96 -6.63
CA LYS A 597 5.02 -29.27 -6.14
C LYS A 597 5.69 -30.45 -6.85
N SER A 598 6.04 -30.27 -8.12
CA SER A 598 6.69 -31.23 -9.01
C SER A 598 7.89 -30.64 -9.72
#